data_AF-A0A1J3DEF2-F1
#
_entry.id   AF-A0A1J3DEF2-F1
#
_cell.length_a   1.000
_cell.length_b   1.000
_cell.length_c   1.000
_cell.angle_alpha   90.00
_cell.angle_beta   90.00
_cell.angle_gamma   90.00
#
_symmetry.space_group_name_H-M   'P 1'
#
loop_
_entity.id
_entity.type
_entity.pdbx_description
1 polymer ?
#
loop_
_entity_poly.entity_id
_entity_poly.type
_entity_poly.pdbx_seq_one_letter_code
_entity_poly.pdbx_strand_id
1 'polypeptide(L)'
;GIGKTTLADCLYRRIKSQFDGSCFLTNIRDNSDRIGLESLLQKLFSTLLDDTDLEIGAPGNAHERFHRRLKSKRLLIVLDDVNDEK
;
A
#
# COMPACT_ATOMS: atom_id res chain seq x y z
N GLY A 1 4.26 14.86 -18.41
CA GLY A 1 3.96 15.10 -16.97
C GLY A 1 4.90 16.16 -16.42
N ILE A 2 4.50 16.85 -15.34
CA ILE A 2 5.30 17.89 -14.65
C ILE A 2 6.27 17.34 -13.59
N GLY A 3 6.42 16.00 -13.49
CA GLY A 3 7.37 15.36 -12.56
C GLY A 3 6.82 14.90 -11.20
N LYS A 4 5.49 14.80 -11.03
CA LYS A 4 4.84 14.43 -9.76
C LYS A 4 5.30 13.07 -9.21
N THR A 5 5.20 12.01 -10.01
CA THR A 5 5.60 10.65 -9.62
C THR A 5 7.08 10.58 -9.25
N THR A 6 7.93 11.28 -10.00
CA THR A 6 9.37 11.38 -9.70
C THR A 6 9.62 12.06 -8.36
N LEU A 7 8.94 13.18 -8.09
CA LEU A 7 9.07 13.89 -6.82
C LEU A 7 8.58 13.02 -5.64
N ALA A 8 7.47 12.30 -5.83
CA ALA A 8 6.95 11.37 -4.83
C ALA A 8 7.93 10.22 -4.54
N ASP A 9 8.56 9.63 -5.55
CA ASP A 9 9.59 8.59 -5.37
C ASP A 9 10.82 9.12 -4.62
N CYS A 10 11.32 10.30 -5.00
CA CYS A 10 12.44 10.92 -4.30
C CYS A 10 12.12 11.18 -2.83
N LEU A 11 10.93 11.71 -2.53
CA LEU A 11 10.50 11.98 -1.15
C LEU A 11 10.32 10.67 -0.38
N TYR A 12 9.63 9.69 -0.96
CA TYR A 12 9.41 8.37 -0.37
C TYR A 12 10.72 7.71 0.03
N ARG A 13 11.69 7.65 -0.89
CA ARG A 13 13.02 7.07 -0.60
C ARG A 13 13.75 7.81 0.51
N ARG A 14 13.59 9.13 0.60
CA ARG A 14 14.24 9.98 1.61
C ARG A 14 13.66 9.81 3.01
N ILE A 15 12.36 9.56 3.15
CA ILE A 15 11.69 9.56 4.46
C ILE A 15 11.20 8.18 4.92
N LYS A 16 11.15 7.16 4.05
CA LYS A 16 10.57 5.84 4.39
C LYS A 16 11.21 5.17 5.60
N SER A 17 12.50 5.38 5.83
CA SER A 17 13.23 4.82 6.98
C SER A 17 12.80 5.41 8.33
N GLN A 18 12.02 6.49 8.32
CA GLN A 18 11.43 7.09 9.52
C GLN A 18 10.13 6.38 9.92
N PHE A 19 9.63 5.41 9.16
CA PHE A 19 8.37 4.73 9.41
C PHE A 19 8.62 3.25 9.72
N ASP A 20 7.75 2.65 10.52
CA ASP A 20 7.80 1.23 10.90
C ASP A 20 7.35 0.29 9.76
N GLY A 21 6.74 0.87 8.73
CA GLY A 21 6.35 0.20 7.50
C GLY A 21 6.08 1.24 6.41
N SER A 22 6.46 0.92 5.17
CA SER A 22 6.28 1.83 4.05
C SER A 22 5.91 1.08 2.78
N CYS A 23 4.95 1.59 2.02
CA CYS A 23 4.57 1.03 0.73
C CYS A 23 4.37 2.14 -0.30
N PHE A 24 4.92 1.95 -1.49
CA PHE A 24 4.67 2.81 -2.65
C PHE A 24 4.01 1.96 -3.74
N LEU A 25 2.72 2.22 -3.97
CA LEU A 25 1.96 1.62 -5.05
C LEU A 25 1.84 2.60 -6.21
N THR A 26 2.47 2.25 -7.33
CA THR A 26 2.49 3.03 -8.58
C THR A 26 1.47 2.51 -9.58
N ASN A 27 0.97 3.38 -10.46
CA ASN A 27 0.02 3.02 -11.52
C ASN A 27 -1.23 2.30 -10.97
N ILE A 28 -1.85 2.85 -9.92
CA ILE A 28 -2.98 2.21 -9.25
C ILE A 28 -4.12 1.93 -10.25
N ARG A 29 -4.48 2.91 -11.08
CA ARG A 29 -5.51 2.78 -12.12
C ARG A 29 -5.27 1.54 -13.01
N ASP A 30 -4.10 1.45 -13.61
CA ASP A 30 -3.78 0.34 -14.51
C ASP A 30 -3.70 -1.00 -13.77
N ASN A 31 -3.15 -1.01 -12.55
CA ASN A 31 -3.03 -2.25 -11.78
C ASN A 31 -4.38 -2.74 -11.26
N SER A 32 -5.29 -1.85 -10.84
CA SER A 32 -6.62 -2.27 -10.39
C SER A 32 -7.39 -2.96 -11.51
N ASP A 33 -7.23 -2.48 -12.75
CA ASP A 33 -7.89 -3.07 -13.92
C ASP A 33 -7.25 -4.40 -14.33
N ARG A 34 -5.93 -4.55 -14.16
CA ARG A 34 -5.20 -5.75 -14.60
C ARG A 34 -5.19 -6.89 -13.60
N ILE A 35 -4.99 -6.59 -12.31
CA ILE A 35 -4.83 -7.60 -11.25
C ILE A 35 -5.91 -7.53 -10.17
N GLY A 36 -6.79 -6.54 -10.22
CA GLY A 36 -7.85 -6.36 -9.24
C GLY A 36 -7.40 -5.62 -7.98
N LEU A 37 -8.36 -4.98 -7.32
CA LEU A 37 -8.14 -4.23 -6.08
C LEU A 37 -7.73 -5.14 -4.91
N GLU A 38 -8.23 -6.38 -4.87
CA GLU A 38 -7.88 -7.34 -3.82
C GLU A 38 -6.39 -7.69 -3.84
N SER A 39 -5.80 -7.93 -5.02
CA SER A 39 -4.37 -8.20 -5.14
C SER A 39 -3.51 -6.96 -4.81
N LEU A 40 -3.99 -5.75 -5.09
CA LEU A 40 -3.34 -4.52 -4.65
C LEU A 40 -3.36 -4.37 -3.13
N LEU A 41 -4.48 -4.70 -2.48
CA LEU A 41 -4.58 -4.74 -1.03
C LEU A 41 -3.66 -5.81 -0.43
N GLN A 42 -3.58 -7.00 -1.04
CA GLN A 42 -2.64 -8.06 -0.63
C GLN A 42 -1.20 -7.57 -0.67
N LYS A 43 -0.80 -6.93 -1.76
CA LYS A 43 0.52 -6.32 -1.91
C LYS A 43 0.79 -5.22 -0.87
N LEU A 44 -0.20 -4.38 -0.59
CA LEU A 44 -0.09 -3.31 0.41
C LEU A 44 0.20 -3.91 1.79
N PHE A 45 -0.66 -4.81 2.25
CA PHE A 45 -0.55 -5.35 3.59
C PHE A 45 0.66 -6.28 3.75
N SER A 46 1.02 -7.07 2.75
CA SER A 46 2.25 -7.89 2.82
C SER A 46 3.49 -7.00 2.96
N THR A 47 3.54 -5.88 2.24
CA THR A 47 4.63 -4.90 2.34
C THR A 47 4.67 -4.21 3.72
N LEU A 48 3.53 -3.80 4.26
CA LEU A 48 3.47 -3.08 5.55
C LEU A 48 3.69 -3.99 6.77
N LEU A 49 3.35 -5.28 6.64
CA LEU A 49 3.42 -6.25 7.72
C LEU A 49 4.66 -7.14 7.65
N ASP A 50 5.42 -7.08 6.56
CA ASP A 50 6.54 -7.98 6.24
C ASP A 50 6.09 -9.45 6.37
N ASP A 51 4.92 -9.75 5.80
CA ASP A 51 4.24 -11.05 5.89
C ASP A 51 3.79 -11.47 4.48
N THR A 52 4.47 -12.48 3.92
CA THR A 52 4.22 -12.99 2.57
C THR A 52 3.03 -13.95 2.50
N ASP A 53 2.59 -14.50 3.63
CA ASP A 53 1.54 -15.52 3.71
C ASP A 53 0.21 -14.92 4.18
N LEU A 54 -0.04 -13.68 3.74
CA LEU A 54 -1.15 -12.88 4.20
C LEU A 54 -2.46 -13.26 3.50
N GLU A 55 -3.27 -14.13 4.13
CA GLU A 55 -4.62 -14.43 3.64
C GLU A 55 -5.58 -13.26 3.92
N ILE A 56 -5.81 -12.41 2.91
CA ILE A 56 -6.80 -11.32 2.99
C ILE A 56 -8.23 -11.82 2.79
N GLY A 57 -8.41 -12.90 2.03
CA GLY A 57 -9.72 -13.43 1.64
C GLY A 57 -10.43 -14.27 2.71
N ALA A 58 -9.84 -14.49 3.89
CA ALA A 58 -10.45 -15.30 4.94
C ALA A 58 -11.66 -14.57 5.58
N PRO A 59 -12.89 -15.13 5.50
CA PRO A 59 -14.06 -14.51 6.11
C PRO A 59 -13.90 -14.46 7.64
N GLY A 60 -14.10 -13.28 8.23
CA GLY A 60 -14.39 -13.13 9.66
C GLY A 60 -13.36 -12.43 10.53
N ASN A 61 -12.05 -12.45 10.21
CA ASN A 61 -11.02 -11.95 11.17
C ASN A 61 -9.83 -11.19 10.55
N ALA A 62 -9.73 -11.10 9.21
CA ALA A 62 -8.58 -10.47 8.54
C ALA A 62 -8.41 -8.99 8.94
N HIS A 63 -9.52 -8.24 8.95
CA HIS A 63 -9.51 -6.83 9.33
C HIS A 63 -9.02 -6.61 10.77
N GLU A 64 -9.48 -7.41 11.73
CA GLU A 64 -9.04 -7.30 13.13
C GLU A 64 -7.56 -7.67 13.28
N ARG A 65 -7.08 -8.70 12.57
CA ARG A 65 -5.67 -9.09 12.56
C ARG A 65 -4.79 -7.98 12.01
N PHE A 66 -5.16 -7.38 10.88
CA PHE A 66 -4.41 -6.26 10.29
C PHE A 66 -4.46 -5.05 11.20
N HIS A 67 -5.64 -4.68 11.69
CA HIS A 67 -5.79 -3.59 12.64
C HIS A 67 -4.90 -3.78 13.86
N ARG A 68 -4.89 -4.97 14.47
CA ARG A 68 -4.05 -5.27 15.65
C ARG A 68 -2.56 -5.14 15.37
N ARG A 69 -2.08 -5.52 14.17
CA ARG A 69 -0.66 -5.44 13.79
C ARG A 69 -0.23 -4.05 13.33
N LEU A 70 -1.15 -3.26 12.79
CA LEU A 70 -0.88 -1.92 12.25
C LEU A 70 -1.14 -0.80 13.27
N LYS A 71 -2.03 -0.99 14.25
CA LYS A 71 -2.50 0.07 15.18
C LYS A 71 -1.40 0.83 15.92
N SER A 72 -0.23 0.23 16.12
CA SER A 72 0.89 0.82 16.87
C SER A 72 2.10 1.15 15.98
N LYS A 73 1.95 1.08 14.66
CA LYS A 73 3.00 1.38 13.69
C LYS A 73 2.78 2.75 13.06
N ARG A 74 3.84 3.51 12.89
CA ARG A 74 3.87 4.67 11.99
C ARG A 74 4.05 4.15 10.57
N LEU A 75 3.09 4.38 9.70
CA LEU A 75 3.10 3.86 8.32
C LEU A 75 3.21 5.00 7.31
N LEU A 76 3.96 4.78 6.23
CA LEU A 76 4.01 5.66 5.07
C LEU A 76 3.44 4.95 3.84
N ILE A 77 2.34 5.47 3.30
CA ILE A 77 1.69 4.90 2.11
C ILE A 77 1.65 5.97 1.03
N VAL A 78 2.18 5.65 -0.15
CA VAL A 78 2.08 6.50 -1.34
C VAL A 78 1.27 5.75 -2.40
N LEU A 79 0.18 6.37 -2.84
CA LEU A 79 -0.68 5.86 -3.91
C LEU A 79 -0.51 6.78 -5.13
N ASP A 80 0.05 6.25 -6.21
CA ASP A 80 0.31 6.99 -7.44
C ASP A 80 -0.62 6.53 -8.57
N ASP A 81 -1.06 7.51 -9.34
CA ASP A 81 -2.05 7.37 -10.42
C ASP A 81 -3.35 6.69 -9.98
N VAL A 82 -3.98 7.25 -8.95
CA VAL A 82 -5.33 6.88 -8.52
C VAL A 82 -6.38 7.45 -9.48
N ASN A 83 -7.56 6.83 -9.51
CA ASN A 83 -8.71 7.40 -10.23
C ASN A 83 -9.28 8.57 -9.45
N ASP A 84 -9.62 9.64 -10.16
CA ASP A 84 -10.59 10.61 -9.65
C ASP A 84 -11.97 9.93 -9.77
N GLU A 85 -12.70 9.85 -8.66
CA GLU A 85 -14.11 9.44 -8.70
C GLU A 85 -14.89 10.41 -9.59
N LYS A 86 -15.81 9.87 -10.39
CA LYS A 86 -16.83 10.66 -11.09
C LYS A 86 -18.04 10.86 -10.20
#